data_AF-A0A815KU06-F1
#
_entry.id   AF-A0A815KU06-F1
#
_cell.length_a   1.000
_cell.length_b   1.000
_cell.length_c   1.000
_cell.angle_alpha   90.00
_cell.angle_beta   90.00
_cell.angle_gamma   90.00
#
_symmetry.space_group_name_H-M   'P 1'
#
loop_
_entity.id
_entity.type
_entity.pdbx_description
1 polymer ?
#
loop_
_entity_poly.entity_id
_entity_poly.type
_entity_poly.pdbx_seq_one_letter_code
_entity_poly.pdbx_strand_id
1 'polypeptide(L)'
;MLNRALRVMDGEVITLMGFFISDLHRHIEELHKLQFGDASTTAKCFSVYRGQGLMKKDFDQLVATKAGLMSFNNFLSTSENRNASLMFTPGNGKNSDVISVLFVITIDPKQSTASFASVRHISQFPEEEEVLFSMHSIFRIRDVKPMDGNEKVYEVALSLTSDNDKELMVLTEQIRKESFPNAEGWSRLSLVLADIAQLDIAERICRVLIDETPSEDSATHVYNRLGKIKRQKGEYEEAITLFRKSLELHLMSSSQNHQDVAGSYNNIGAAYSDMGDYPKALSSHEQALKIRQQSLPRNHPDVAGSYNNIGNAYSDMGDYPKALSSYEQALKIQLQSLPPNHPDVASSYNNIGNAYSDMGDYPKALSSHEQALKIQLQSLPPNHPDVASSYNNIGTAYSDMGDYPKALSSYEQALKIRQQSLPPNHPDVASSYNNIGNAYRNMGDYPKALSSHEQALKIKLQSLPPNHPDVASSYNNIGNAYSDMGDYPKALSSHEQALKIRQQSLPPNHPDVASSYNNIGNTYSDMGDQRTAVLFYTNAVQIAQKVLPSTHPHLQLIKRNLERAKQNL
;
A
#
# COMPACT_ATOMS: atom_id res chain seq x y z
N MET A 1 -23.29 -15.29 -18.85
CA MET A 1 -23.22 -13.82 -18.65
C MET A 1 -21.81 -13.28 -18.88
N LEU A 2 -20.80 -13.67 -18.09
CA LEU A 2 -19.41 -13.20 -18.26
C LEU A 2 -18.86 -13.40 -19.67
N ASN A 3 -19.05 -14.59 -20.24
CA ASN A 3 -18.65 -14.93 -21.60
C ASN A 3 -19.21 -13.91 -22.63
N ARG A 4 -20.52 -13.63 -22.59
CA ARG A 4 -21.16 -12.60 -23.42
C ARG A 4 -20.55 -11.21 -23.18
N ALA A 5 -20.32 -10.85 -21.92
CA ALA A 5 -19.76 -9.54 -21.55
C ALA A 5 -18.34 -9.34 -22.09
N LEU A 6 -17.47 -10.35 -22.01
CA LEU A 6 -16.13 -10.33 -22.59
C LEU A 6 -16.16 -10.20 -24.12
N ARG A 7 -17.13 -10.85 -24.78
CA ARG A 7 -17.28 -10.80 -26.24
C ARG A 7 -17.77 -9.44 -26.75
N VAL A 8 -18.61 -8.75 -25.98
CA VAL A 8 -19.15 -7.43 -26.36
C VAL A 8 -18.45 -6.26 -25.65
N MET A 9 -17.41 -6.55 -24.85
CA MET A 9 -16.68 -5.56 -24.04
C MET A 9 -17.58 -4.76 -23.09
N ASP A 10 -18.56 -5.42 -22.46
CA ASP A 10 -19.47 -4.80 -21.49
C ASP A 10 -18.73 -4.55 -20.16
N GLY A 11 -18.13 -3.37 -20.03
CA GLY A 11 -17.26 -3.00 -18.92
C GLY A 11 -17.96 -3.01 -17.56
N GLU A 12 -19.26 -2.71 -17.49
CA GLU A 12 -20.02 -2.69 -16.24
C GLU A 12 -20.21 -4.12 -15.71
N VAL A 13 -20.60 -5.05 -16.59
CA VAL A 13 -20.75 -6.47 -16.24
C VAL A 13 -19.40 -7.11 -15.92
N ILE A 14 -18.33 -6.79 -16.68
CA ILE A 14 -16.97 -7.27 -16.39
C ILE A 14 -16.51 -6.80 -15.00
N THR A 15 -16.79 -5.54 -14.64
CA THR A 15 -16.43 -4.95 -13.34
C THR A 15 -17.23 -5.58 -12.19
N LEU A 16 -18.54 -5.76 -12.36
CA LEU A 16 -19.41 -6.42 -11.37
C LEU A 16 -19.02 -7.88 -11.11
N MET A 17 -18.44 -8.56 -12.09
CA MET A 17 -18.02 -9.96 -11.99
C MET A 17 -16.59 -10.14 -11.45
N GLY A 18 -15.93 -9.07 -11.01
CA GLY A 18 -14.54 -9.07 -10.51
C GLY A 18 -14.24 -10.10 -9.41
N PHE A 19 -15.24 -10.47 -8.61
CA PHE A 19 -15.12 -11.49 -7.55
C PHE A 19 -14.75 -12.89 -8.03
N PHE A 20 -14.96 -13.22 -9.33
CA PHE A 20 -14.69 -14.56 -9.89
C PHE A 20 -13.41 -14.65 -10.74
N ILE A 21 -12.66 -13.55 -10.87
CA ILE A 21 -11.49 -13.48 -11.78
C ILE A 21 -10.42 -14.53 -11.42
N SER A 22 -10.13 -14.69 -10.13
CA SER A 22 -9.14 -15.67 -9.66
C SER A 22 -9.58 -17.12 -9.95
N ASP A 23 -10.86 -17.43 -9.71
CA ASP A 23 -11.41 -18.77 -9.99
C ASP A 23 -11.44 -19.06 -11.49
N LEU A 24 -11.78 -18.07 -12.32
CA LEU A 24 -11.78 -18.21 -13.77
C LEU A 24 -10.37 -18.48 -14.32
N HIS A 25 -9.36 -17.77 -13.83
CA HIS A 25 -7.96 -18.06 -14.16
C HIS A 25 -7.59 -19.51 -13.83
N ARG A 26 -7.90 -19.96 -12.62
CA ARG A 26 -7.62 -21.34 -12.18
C ARG A 26 -8.34 -22.36 -13.06
N HIS A 27 -9.62 -22.17 -13.36
CA HIS A 27 -10.39 -23.09 -14.19
C HIS A 27 -9.88 -23.15 -15.64
N ILE A 28 -9.47 -22.02 -16.23
CA ILE A 28 -8.86 -22.00 -17.56
C ILE A 28 -7.54 -22.78 -17.54
N GLU A 29 -6.72 -22.62 -16.50
CA GLU A 29 -5.46 -23.34 -16.35
C GLU A 29 -5.67 -24.86 -16.18
N GLU A 30 -6.65 -25.27 -15.37
CA GLU A 30 -7.02 -26.68 -15.19
C GLU A 30 -7.51 -27.30 -16.50
N LEU A 31 -8.41 -26.62 -17.21
CA LEU A 31 -8.90 -27.07 -18.52
C LEU A 31 -7.78 -27.10 -19.56
N HIS A 32 -6.89 -26.11 -19.57
CA HIS A 32 -5.73 -26.09 -20.44
C HIS A 32 -4.85 -27.32 -20.22
N LYS A 33 -4.54 -27.65 -18.96
CA LYS A 33 -3.77 -28.87 -18.61
C LYS A 33 -4.49 -30.15 -19.05
N LEU A 34 -5.81 -30.23 -18.89
CA LEU A 34 -6.58 -31.39 -19.34
C LEU A 34 -6.61 -31.54 -20.86
N GLN A 35 -6.70 -30.44 -21.59
CA GLN A 35 -6.84 -30.42 -23.05
C GLN A 35 -5.48 -30.52 -23.77
N PHE A 36 -4.42 -30.00 -23.16
CA PHE A 36 -3.11 -29.80 -23.81
C PHE A 36 -1.90 -30.27 -22.99
N GLY A 37 -2.09 -30.72 -21.74
CA GLY A 37 -1.00 -31.04 -20.80
C GLY A 37 -0.23 -32.33 -21.08
N ASP A 38 -0.92 -33.44 -21.42
CA ASP A 38 -0.26 -34.74 -21.68
C ASP A 38 0.02 -35.02 -23.18
N ALA A 39 -0.55 -34.21 -24.08
CA ALA A 39 -0.48 -34.40 -25.54
C ALA A 39 0.46 -33.40 -26.26
N SER A 40 1.32 -32.67 -25.53
CA SER A 40 2.15 -31.58 -26.07
C SER A 40 3.16 -32.00 -27.15
N THR A 41 3.33 -33.30 -27.43
CA THR A 41 4.16 -33.77 -28.56
C THR A 41 3.39 -33.90 -29.88
N THR A 42 2.06 -34.11 -29.87
CA THR A 42 1.24 -34.39 -31.08
C THR A 42 0.23 -33.31 -31.45
N ALA A 43 -0.02 -32.32 -30.58
CA ALA A 43 -0.92 -31.20 -30.87
C ALA A 43 -0.44 -30.37 -32.08
N LYS A 44 -1.34 -30.11 -33.02
CA LYS A 44 -1.08 -29.27 -34.21
C LYS A 44 -1.41 -27.82 -33.90
N CYS A 45 -0.68 -26.89 -34.52
CA CYS A 45 -1.05 -25.48 -34.47
C CYS A 45 -2.44 -25.29 -35.09
N PHE A 46 -3.23 -24.42 -34.48
CA PHE A 46 -4.56 -24.06 -34.96
C PHE A 46 -4.76 -22.54 -34.88
N SER A 47 -5.83 -22.04 -35.50
CA SER A 47 -6.12 -20.61 -35.52
C SER A 47 -7.47 -20.33 -34.91
N VAL A 48 -7.52 -19.25 -34.12
CA VAL A 48 -8.75 -18.70 -33.57
C VAL A 48 -8.91 -17.26 -34.03
N TYR A 49 -10.14 -16.78 -34.00
CA TYR A 49 -10.53 -15.52 -34.59
C TYR A 49 -11.23 -14.65 -33.56
N ARG A 50 -11.06 -13.34 -33.70
CA ARG A 50 -11.76 -12.34 -32.89
C ARG A 50 -12.03 -11.08 -33.72
N GLY A 51 -13.29 -10.82 -34.01
CA GLY A 51 -13.72 -9.54 -34.59
C GLY A 51 -13.99 -8.50 -33.50
N GLN A 52 -13.48 -7.28 -33.66
CA GLN A 52 -13.77 -6.14 -32.78
C GLN A 52 -13.51 -4.79 -33.47
N GLY A 53 -13.96 -3.71 -32.84
CA GLY A 53 -13.59 -2.35 -33.22
C GLY A 53 -12.38 -1.86 -32.44
N LEU A 54 -11.51 -1.09 -33.09
CA LEU A 54 -10.42 -0.34 -32.45
C LEU A 54 -10.57 1.14 -32.74
N MET A 55 -10.28 2.01 -31.78
CA MET A 55 -10.19 3.44 -32.09
C MET A 55 -9.06 3.69 -33.09
N LYS A 56 -9.21 4.71 -33.94
CA LYS A 56 -8.25 5.04 -34.99
C LYS A 56 -6.83 5.20 -34.46
N LYS A 57 -6.70 5.89 -33.32
CA LYS A 57 -5.42 6.05 -32.61
C LYS A 57 -4.80 4.71 -32.21
N ASP A 58 -5.57 3.80 -31.65
CA ASP A 58 -5.09 2.49 -31.19
C ASP A 58 -4.72 1.59 -32.37
N PHE A 59 -5.48 1.67 -33.47
CA PHE A 59 -5.17 0.98 -34.71
C PHE A 59 -3.89 1.53 -35.36
N ASP A 60 -3.72 2.85 -35.43
CA ASP A 60 -2.52 3.46 -36.00
C ASP A 60 -1.28 3.12 -35.16
N GLN A 61 -1.42 3.05 -33.83
CA GLN A 61 -0.36 2.55 -32.95
C GLN A 61 -0.05 1.08 -33.23
N LEU A 62 -1.07 0.23 -33.37
CA LEU A 62 -0.91 -1.19 -33.70
C LEU A 62 -0.15 -1.38 -35.02
N VAL A 63 -0.47 -0.59 -36.05
CA VAL A 63 0.22 -0.60 -37.34
C VAL A 63 1.66 -0.13 -37.21
N ALA A 64 1.91 0.93 -36.43
CA ALA A 64 3.25 1.45 -36.18
C ALA A 64 4.13 0.45 -35.42
N THR A 65 3.54 -0.42 -34.59
CA THR A 65 4.23 -1.46 -33.82
C THR A 65 4.23 -2.83 -34.49
N LYS A 66 4.20 -2.90 -35.83
CA LYS A 66 4.32 -4.17 -36.56
C LYS A 66 5.59 -4.92 -36.12
N ALA A 67 5.46 -6.25 -35.93
CA ALA A 67 6.46 -7.13 -35.30
C ALA A 67 6.62 -6.98 -33.78
N GLY A 68 6.02 -5.97 -33.15
CA GLY A 68 6.01 -5.78 -31.70
C GLY A 68 5.03 -6.70 -30.96
N LEU A 69 4.89 -6.44 -29.66
CA LEU A 69 4.03 -7.20 -28.75
C LEU A 69 2.72 -6.46 -28.47
N MET A 70 1.65 -7.22 -28.30
CA MET A 70 0.31 -6.75 -27.96
C MET A 70 -0.25 -7.64 -26.85
N SER A 71 -0.80 -7.04 -25.79
CA SER A 71 -1.53 -7.76 -24.75
C SER A 71 -3.00 -7.36 -24.75
N PHE A 72 -3.85 -8.29 -24.33
CA PHE A 72 -5.22 -7.97 -23.96
C PHE A 72 -5.30 -7.88 -22.43
N ASN A 73 -5.77 -6.74 -21.92
CA ASN A 73 -5.82 -6.47 -20.47
C ASN A 73 -6.95 -7.22 -19.75
N ASN A 74 -7.77 -7.98 -20.47
CA ASN A 74 -8.88 -8.79 -19.97
C ASN A 74 -8.82 -10.21 -20.56
N PHE A 75 -9.66 -11.11 -20.06
CA PHE A 75 -9.84 -12.43 -20.67
C PHE A 75 -10.27 -12.26 -22.13
N LEU A 76 -9.61 -12.99 -23.02
CA LEU A 76 -9.86 -12.88 -24.47
C LEU A 76 -10.68 -14.08 -24.92
N SER A 77 -11.95 -13.84 -25.25
CA SER A 77 -12.83 -14.83 -25.89
C SER A 77 -12.65 -14.80 -27.41
N THR A 78 -12.43 -15.97 -27.99
CA THR A 78 -12.15 -16.17 -29.42
C THR A 78 -12.93 -17.37 -29.95
N SER A 79 -13.01 -17.54 -31.27
CA SER A 79 -13.65 -18.72 -31.86
C SER A 79 -12.78 -19.34 -32.94
N GLU A 80 -12.77 -20.67 -33.07
CA GLU A 80 -12.20 -21.38 -34.22
C GLU A 80 -12.99 -21.09 -35.51
N ASN A 81 -14.24 -20.61 -35.40
CA ASN A 81 -15.06 -20.21 -36.53
C ASN A 81 -14.83 -18.74 -36.92
N ARG A 82 -14.16 -18.54 -38.06
CA ARG A 82 -13.88 -17.21 -38.64
C ARG A 82 -15.14 -16.38 -38.89
N ASN A 83 -16.20 -17.00 -39.43
CA ASN A 83 -17.42 -16.29 -39.81
C ASN A 83 -18.22 -15.85 -38.57
N ALA A 84 -18.25 -16.69 -37.53
CA ALA A 84 -18.84 -16.31 -36.25
C ALA A 84 -18.15 -15.07 -35.66
N SER A 85 -16.81 -15.04 -35.73
CA SER A 85 -16.02 -13.92 -35.22
C SER A 85 -16.21 -12.62 -36.00
N LEU A 86 -16.42 -12.69 -37.31
CA LEU A 86 -16.66 -11.52 -38.16
C LEU A 86 -17.95 -10.76 -37.80
N MET A 87 -18.97 -11.46 -37.28
CA MET A 87 -20.24 -10.84 -36.84
C MET A 87 -20.05 -9.85 -35.69
N PHE A 88 -18.93 -9.92 -34.97
CA PHE A 88 -18.58 -9.02 -33.88
C PHE A 88 -17.75 -7.80 -34.31
N THR A 89 -17.45 -7.66 -35.61
CA THR A 89 -16.86 -6.42 -36.13
C THR A 89 -17.95 -5.34 -36.24
N PRO A 90 -17.70 -4.09 -35.82
CA PRO A 90 -18.68 -3.02 -35.94
C PRO A 90 -19.13 -2.82 -37.39
N GLY A 91 -20.43 -2.61 -37.59
CA GLY A 91 -20.99 -2.18 -38.88
C GLY A 91 -20.71 -0.70 -39.14
N ASN A 92 -20.57 -0.31 -40.41
CA ASN A 92 -20.27 1.06 -40.83
C ASN A 92 -21.40 2.06 -40.45
N GLY A 93 -21.30 2.66 -39.26
CA GLY A 93 -22.05 3.87 -38.90
C GLY A 93 -21.43 5.11 -39.55
N LYS A 94 -22.24 6.13 -39.84
CA LYS A 94 -21.82 7.36 -40.56
C LYS A 94 -20.83 8.27 -39.80
N ASN A 95 -20.44 7.93 -38.59
CA ASN A 95 -19.52 8.71 -37.74
C ASN A 95 -18.83 7.77 -36.74
N SER A 96 -17.76 7.09 -37.12
CA SER A 96 -16.93 6.44 -36.10
C SER A 96 -15.47 6.48 -36.46
N ASP A 97 -14.66 7.06 -35.57
CA ASP A 97 -13.21 6.88 -35.47
C ASP A 97 -12.85 5.43 -35.08
N VAL A 98 -13.71 4.46 -35.38
CA VAL A 98 -13.56 3.04 -35.03
C VAL A 98 -13.27 2.26 -36.31
N ILE A 99 -12.14 1.55 -36.32
CA ILE A 99 -11.71 0.66 -37.39
C ILE A 99 -12.11 -0.77 -37.03
N SER A 100 -12.77 -1.45 -37.97
CA SER A 100 -13.12 -2.86 -37.85
C SER A 100 -11.91 -3.74 -38.09
N VAL A 101 -11.59 -4.58 -37.11
CA VAL A 101 -10.43 -5.47 -37.13
C VAL A 101 -10.88 -6.91 -36.87
N LEU A 102 -10.39 -7.82 -37.69
CA LEU A 102 -10.41 -9.25 -37.44
C LEU A 102 -9.02 -9.69 -37.01
N PHE A 103 -8.86 -10.06 -35.75
CA PHE A 103 -7.67 -10.73 -35.27
C PHE A 103 -7.69 -12.19 -35.72
N VAL A 104 -6.61 -12.61 -36.36
CA VAL A 104 -6.35 -14.00 -36.75
C VAL A 104 -5.19 -14.48 -35.89
N ILE A 105 -5.49 -15.29 -34.88
CA ILE A 105 -4.55 -15.67 -33.83
C ILE A 105 -4.10 -17.11 -34.07
N THR A 106 -2.84 -17.29 -34.42
CA THR A 106 -2.23 -18.62 -34.51
C THR A 106 -1.75 -19.06 -33.14
N ILE A 107 -2.20 -20.24 -32.72
CA ILE A 107 -1.86 -20.87 -31.46
C ILE A 107 -0.99 -22.08 -31.74
N ASP A 108 0.15 -22.14 -31.06
CA ASP A 108 0.98 -23.32 -30.95
C ASP A 108 0.83 -23.88 -29.52
N PRO A 109 0.08 -24.97 -29.31
CA PRO A 109 -0.17 -25.54 -27.98
C PRO A 109 1.08 -26.03 -27.26
N LYS A 110 2.20 -26.14 -27.99
CA LYS A 110 3.50 -26.54 -27.42
C LYS A 110 4.20 -25.39 -26.70
N GLN A 111 3.74 -24.16 -26.91
CA GLN A 111 4.30 -22.99 -26.25
C GLN A 111 3.66 -22.83 -24.88
N SER A 112 4.50 -22.81 -23.86
CA SER A 112 4.11 -22.49 -22.49
C SER A 112 4.25 -20.98 -22.32
N THR A 113 3.15 -20.23 -22.29
CA THR A 113 3.14 -18.78 -22.01
C THR A 113 1.84 -18.31 -21.37
N ALA A 114 0.71 -18.66 -22.00
CA ALA A 114 -0.60 -18.28 -21.51
C ALA A 114 -1.55 -19.46 -21.55
N SER A 115 -2.25 -19.68 -20.44
CA SER A 115 -3.30 -20.69 -20.36
C SER A 115 -4.49 -20.26 -21.22
N PHE A 116 -4.94 -21.15 -22.08
CA PHE A 116 -6.17 -21.02 -22.85
C PHE A 116 -6.90 -22.36 -22.86
N ALA A 117 -8.23 -22.32 -22.95
CA ALA A 117 -9.02 -23.53 -22.99
C ALA A 117 -10.16 -23.41 -23.98
N SER A 118 -10.44 -24.51 -24.68
CA SER A 118 -11.73 -24.66 -25.36
C SER A 118 -12.82 -24.73 -24.29
N VAL A 119 -13.80 -23.84 -24.40
CA VAL A 119 -14.95 -23.76 -23.50
C VAL A 119 -16.24 -24.16 -24.20
N ARG A 120 -16.15 -24.80 -25.38
CA ARG A 120 -17.28 -25.23 -26.22
C ARG A 120 -18.44 -25.86 -25.44
N HIS A 121 -18.13 -26.77 -24.51
CA HIS A 121 -19.13 -27.53 -23.76
C HIS A 121 -19.83 -26.73 -22.65
N ILE A 122 -19.33 -25.54 -22.32
CA ILE A 122 -19.85 -24.67 -21.26
C ILE A 122 -20.12 -23.25 -21.77
N SER A 123 -19.94 -23.00 -23.07
CA SER A 123 -20.18 -21.70 -23.69
C SER A 123 -21.67 -21.40 -23.75
N GLN A 124 -22.00 -20.11 -23.63
CA GLN A 124 -23.35 -19.60 -23.87
C GLN A 124 -23.78 -19.80 -25.33
N PHE A 125 -22.82 -19.97 -26.24
CA PHE A 125 -23.02 -20.20 -27.67
C PHE A 125 -22.46 -21.60 -28.01
N PRO A 126 -23.22 -22.69 -27.81
CA PRO A 126 -22.72 -24.06 -27.93
C PRO A 126 -22.27 -24.45 -29.35
N GLU A 127 -22.80 -23.72 -30.35
CA GLU A 127 -22.43 -23.86 -31.75
C GLU A 127 -21.14 -23.10 -32.11
N GLU A 128 -20.67 -22.22 -31.22
CA GLU A 128 -19.36 -21.61 -31.36
C GLU A 128 -18.28 -22.51 -30.75
N GLU A 129 -17.30 -22.87 -31.56
CA GLU A 129 -16.08 -23.55 -31.11
C GLU A 129 -15.19 -22.51 -30.41
N GLU A 130 -15.59 -22.14 -29.19
CA GLU A 130 -15.00 -21.03 -28.43
C GLU A 130 -13.74 -21.45 -27.67
N VAL A 131 -12.73 -20.59 -27.75
CA VAL A 131 -11.47 -20.69 -26.99
C VAL A 131 -11.29 -19.42 -26.17
N LEU A 132 -11.11 -19.60 -24.86
CA LEU A 132 -10.95 -18.53 -23.90
C LEU A 132 -9.52 -18.48 -23.38
N PHE A 133 -8.89 -17.31 -23.46
CA PHE A 133 -7.55 -17.06 -22.93
C PHE A 133 -7.61 -16.38 -21.56
N SER A 134 -6.65 -16.74 -20.72
CA SER A 134 -6.34 -16.04 -19.47
C SER A 134 -5.93 -14.58 -19.71
N MET A 135 -6.12 -13.72 -18.69
CA MET A 135 -5.67 -12.32 -18.77
C MET A 135 -4.16 -12.22 -18.96
N HIS A 136 -3.72 -11.09 -19.52
CA HIS A 136 -2.30 -10.82 -19.82
C HIS A 136 -1.67 -11.79 -20.80
N SER A 137 -2.48 -12.46 -21.63
CA SER A 137 -1.97 -13.18 -22.79
C SER A 137 -1.29 -12.20 -23.75
N ILE A 138 -0.06 -12.50 -24.14
CA ILE A 138 0.78 -11.63 -24.99
C ILE A 138 0.91 -12.25 -26.37
N PHE A 139 0.65 -11.45 -27.39
CA PHE A 139 0.67 -11.83 -28.79
C PHE A 139 1.68 -11.00 -29.56
N ARG A 140 2.38 -11.62 -30.51
CA ARG A 140 3.21 -10.90 -31.47
C ARG A 140 2.40 -10.53 -32.69
N ILE A 141 2.47 -9.26 -33.08
CA ILE A 141 1.83 -8.74 -34.30
C ILE A 141 2.65 -9.18 -35.50
N ARG A 142 2.11 -10.06 -36.34
CA ARG A 142 2.80 -10.60 -37.52
C ARG A 142 2.57 -9.74 -38.74
N ASP A 143 1.31 -9.48 -39.05
CA ASP A 143 0.93 -8.74 -40.24
C ASP A 143 -0.37 -7.99 -40.03
N VAL A 144 -0.53 -6.90 -40.79
CA VAL A 144 -1.74 -6.08 -40.81
C VAL A 144 -2.04 -5.78 -42.26
N LYS A 145 -3.18 -6.26 -42.75
CA LYS A 145 -3.57 -6.08 -44.15
C LYS A 145 -5.06 -5.81 -44.28
N PRO A 146 -5.51 -5.06 -45.28
CA PRO A 146 -6.93 -4.99 -45.61
C PRO A 146 -7.43 -6.38 -46.01
N MET A 147 -8.67 -6.70 -45.66
CA MET A 147 -9.28 -7.97 -46.03
C MET A 147 -9.64 -7.97 -47.52
N ASP A 148 -9.32 -9.07 -48.22
CA ASP A 148 -9.60 -9.20 -49.66
C ASP A 148 -11.11 -9.01 -49.94
N GLY A 149 -11.43 -8.05 -50.81
CA GLY A 149 -12.80 -7.71 -51.18
C GLY A 149 -13.54 -6.74 -50.24
N ASN A 150 -12.91 -6.26 -49.15
CA ASN A 150 -13.48 -5.25 -48.27
C ASN A 150 -12.39 -4.35 -47.65
N GLU A 151 -12.14 -3.18 -48.25
CA GLU A 151 -11.16 -2.18 -47.79
C GLU A 151 -11.46 -1.58 -46.39
N LYS A 152 -12.58 -1.96 -45.78
CA LYS A 152 -13.06 -1.40 -44.51
C LYS A 152 -12.87 -2.32 -43.30
N VAL A 153 -12.38 -3.54 -43.51
CA VAL A 153 -12.02 -4.47 -42.43
C VAL A 153 -10.57 -4.87 -42.59
N TYR A 154 -9.80 -4.77 -41.50
CA TYR A 154 -8.40 -5.16 -41.49
C TYR A 154 -8.23 -6.52 -40.82
N GLU A 155 -7.46 -7.40 -41.46
CA GLU A 155 -6.96 -8.60 -40.83
C GLU A 155 -5.65 -8.29 -40.10
N VAL A 156 -5.61 -8.58 -38.81
CA VAL A 156 -4.41 -8.49 -37.99
C VAL A 156 -4.00 -9.90 -37.62
N ALA A 157 -2.91 -10.38 -38.22
CA ALA A 157 -2.33 -11.67 -37.90
C ALA A 157 -1.53 -11.56 -36.60
N LEU A 158 -1.90 -12.38 -35.62
CA LEU A 158 -1.25 -12.50 -34.33
C LEU A 158 -0.73 -13.93 -34.16
N SER A 159 0.38 -14.08 -33.44
CA SER A 159 0.79 -15.38 -32.90
C SER A 159 0.89 -15.29 -31.40
N LEU A 160 0.41 -16.30 -30.68
CA LEU A 160 0.71 -16.43 -29.26
C LEU A 160 2.23 -16.39 -29.06
N THR A 161 2.69 -15.54 -28.15
CA THR A 161 4.13 -15.34 -27.92
C THR A 161 4.67 -16.50 -27.10
N SER A 162 5.96 -16.82 -27.27
CA SER A 162 6.69 -17.81 -26.46
C SER A 162 7.42 -17.13 -25.30
N ASP A 163 7.63 -17.82 -24.17
CA ASP A 163 8.42 -17.31 -23.04
C ASP A 163 9.88 -17.01 -23.45
N ASN A 164 10.34 -17.63 -24.54
CA ASN A 164 11.67 -17.41 -25.12
C ASN A 164 11.72 -16.22 -26.09
N ASP A 165 10.64 -15.45 -26.23
CA ASP A 165 10.62 -14.28 -27.10
C ASP A 165 11.53 -13.17 -26.55
N LYS A 166 12.53 -12.76 -27.33
CA LYS A 166 13.57 -11.83 -26.88
C LYS A 166 13.03 -10.47 -26.43
N GLU A 167 12.03 -9.92 -27.12
CA GLU A 167 11.47 -8.62 -26.74
C GLU A 167 10.60 -8.74 -25.50
N LEU A 168 9.89 -9.86 -25.36
CA LEU A 168 9.11 -10.14 -24.16
C LEU A 168 10.05 -10.29 -22.96
N MET A 169 11.14 -11.05 -23.10
CA MET A 169 12.17 -11.16 -22.08
C MET A 169 12.77 -9.79 -21.71
N VAL A 170 13.12 -8.96 -22.69
CA VAL A 170 13.66 -7.62 -22.43
C VAL A 170 12.64 -6.74 -21.69
N LEU A 171 11.37 -6.76 -22.10
CA LEU A 171 10.30 -6.01 -21.44
C LEU A 171 10.07 -6.50 -20.01
N THR A 172 10.01 -7.82 -19.81
CA THR A 172 9.89 -8.43 -18.48
C THR A 172 11.08 -8.08 -17.61
N GLU A 173 12.31 -8.10 -18.15
CA GLU A 173 13.53 -7.69 -17.44
C GLU A 173 13.55 -6.19 -17.12
N GLN A 174 13.00 -5.34 -17.99
CA GLN A 174 12.96 -3.90 -17.77
C GLN A 174 11.94 -3.54 -16.69
N ILE A 175 10.71 -4.05 -16.78
CA ILE A 175 9.69 -3.91 -15.72
C ILE A 175 10.26 -4.43 -14.40
N ARG A 176 10.93 -5.57 -14.44
CA ARG A 176 11.61 -6.18 -13.31
C ARG A 176 12.69 -5.26 -12.69
N LYS A 177 13.51 -4.62 -13.52
CA LYS A 177 14.55 -3.68 -13.09
C LYS A 177 13.98 -2.38 -12.54
N GLU A 178 12.91 -1.86 -13.15
CA GLU A 178 12.26 -0.61 -12.74
C GLU A 178 11.48 -0.77 -11.43
N SER A 179 10.85 -1.93 -11.22
CA SER A 179 10.12 -2.19 -9.98
C SER A 179 11.04 -2.59 -8.83
N PHE A 180 12.02 -3.47 -9.05
CA PHE A 180 12.90 -3.99 -7.98
C PHE A 180 14.27 -4.43 -8.54
N PRO A 181 15.23 -3.51 -8.72
CA PRO A 181 16.46 -3.74 -9.48
C PRO A 181 17.39 -4.82 -8.89
N ASN A 182 17.28 -5.16 -7.59
CA ASN A 182 18.28 -5.95 -6.87
C ASN A 182 17.73 -7.19 -6.11
N ALA A 183 16.57 -7.75 -6.47
CA ALA A 183 15.97 -8.87 -5.74
C ALA A 183 15.57 -10.04 -6.68
N GLU A 184 16.00 -11.28 -6.41
CA GLU A 184 15.58 -12.47 -7.18
C GLU A 184 14.30 -13.08 -6.61
N GLY A 185 13.33 -13.44 -7.47
CA GLY A 185 12.12 -14.22 -7.18
C GLY A 185 11.53 -14.09 -5.76
N TRP A 186 11.90 -15.03 -4.89
CA TRP A 186 11.48 -15.11 -3.48
C TRP A 186 11.77 -13.86 -2.65
N SER A 187 12.90 -13.22 -2.92
CA SER A 187 13.33 -11.95 -2.33
C SER A 187 12.35 -10.82 -2.66
N ARG A 188 11.77 -10.81 -3.87
CA ARG A 188 10.69 -9.88 -4.25
C ARG A 188 9.36 -10.28 -3.66
N LEU A 189 9.05 -11.57 -3.67
CA LEU A 189 7.80 -12.09 -3.14
C LEU A 189 7.64 -11.68 -1.66
N SER A 190 8.70 -11.76 -0.85
CA SER A 190 8.63 -11.29 0.54
C SER A 190 8.34 -9.80 0.67
N LEU A 191 8.85 -8.96 -0.24
CA LEU A 191 8.59 -7.52 -0.23
C LEU A 191 7.12 -7.24 -0.57
N VAL A 192 6.64 -7.79 -1.69
CA VAL A 192 5.25 -7.61 -2.12
C VAL A 192 4.29 -8.11 -1.05
N LEU A 193 4.57 -9.27 -0.43
CA LEU A 193 3.74 -9.81 0.65
C LEU A 193 3.74 -8.90 1.88
N ALA A 194 4.87 -8.29 2.23
CA ALA A 194 4.92 -7.32 3.32
C ALA A 194 4.08 -6.07 2.98
N ASP A 195 4.19 -5.56 1.75
CA ASP A 195 3.46 -4.38 1.28
C ASP A 195 1.95 -4.59 1.21
N ILE A 196 1.48 -5.82 0.97
CA ILE A 196 0.05 -6.17 1.00
C ILE A 196 -0.41 -6.70 2.38
N ALA A 197 0.40 -6.49 3.42
CA ALA A 197 0.15 -6.89 4.80
C ALA A 197 -0.03 -8.41 5.04
N GLN A 198 0.58 -9.26 4.22
CA GLN A 198 0.71 -10.71 4.46
C GLN A 198 2.00 -11.04 5.23
N LEU A 199 2.10 -10.48 6.44
CA LEU A 199 3.34 -10.46 7.24
C LEU A 199 3.85 -11.85 7.63
N ASP A 200 2.97 -12.81 7.92
CA ASP A 200 3.36 -14.18 8.29
C ASP A 200 4.03 -14.93 7.13
N ILE A 201 3.51 -14.77 5.92
CA ILE A 201 4.05 -15.43 4.73
C ILE A 201 5.35 -14.75 4.32
N ALA A 202 5.40 -13.42 4.37
CA ALA A 202 6.61 -12.65 4.12
C ALA A 202 7.75 -13.08 5.06
N GLU A 203 7.47 -13.21 6.37
CA GLU A 203 8.43 -13.69 7.36
C GLU A 203 8.94 -15.11 7.04
N ARG A 204 8.02 -16.05 6.74
CA ARG A 204 8.40 -17.43 6.41
C ARG A 204 9.35 -17.48 5.21
N ILE A 205 9.09 -16.68 4.19
CA ILE A 205 9.97 -16.58 3.02
C ILE A 205 11.33 -16.02 3.41
N CYS A 206 11.38 -14.95 4.21
CA CYS A 206 12.66 -14.40 4.68
C CYS A 206 13.47 -15.42 5.49
N ARG A 207 12.83 -16.25 6.32
CA ARG A 207 13.51 -17.32 7.06
C ARG A 207 14.11 -18.36 6.13
N VAL A 208 13.33 -18.85 5.16
CA VAL A 208 13.83 -19.79 4.14
C VAL A 208 14.99 -19.18 3.35
N LEU A 209 14.88 -17.91 2.95
CA LEU A 209 15.96 -17.21 2.26
C LEU A 209 17.23 -17.13 3.10
N ILE A 210 17.13 -16.92 4.41
CA ILE A 210 18.29 -16.92 5.31
C ILE A 210 18.93 -18.32 5.36
N ASP A 211 18.12 -19.37 5.45
CA ASP A 211 18.61 -20.76 5.57
C ASP A 211 19.27 -21.27 4.26
N GLU A 212 18.73 -20.87 3.11
CA GLU A 212 19.21 -21.29 1.77
C GLU A 212 20.39 -20.44 1.26
N THR A 213 20.70 -19.31 1.91
CA THR A 213 21.78 -18.43 1.45
C THR A 213 23.14 -18.93 1.97
N PRO A 214 24.10 -19.29 1.09
CA PRO A 214 25.33 -19.96 1.49
C PRO A 214 26.36 -19.10 2.24
N SER A 215 26.17 -17.78 2.32
CA SER A 215 27.04 -16.88 3.11
C SER A 215 26.24 -15.83 3.89
N GLU A 216 26.67 -15.53 5.12
CA GLU A 216 26.01 -14.50 5.95
C GLU A 216 26.05 -13.12 5.29
N ASP A 217 27.12 -12.78 4.55
CA ASP A 217 27.25 -11.52 3.80
C ASP A 217 26.14 -11.40 2.74
N SER A 218 25.84 -12.48 2.02
CA SER A 218 24.74 -12.52 1.05
C SER A 218 23.35 -12.46 1.72
N ALA A 219 23.22 -12.89 2.97
CA ALA A 219 21.95 -12.85 3.71
C ALA A 219 21.67 -11.49 4.37
N THR A 220 22.63 -10.55 4.36
CA THR A 220 22.52 -9.27 5.08
C THR A 220 21.26 -8.47 4.74
N HIS A 221 20.94 -8.38 3.45
CA HIS A 221 19.73 -7.70 2.99
C HIS A 221 18.44 -8.43 3.40
N VAL A 222 18.49 -9.74 3.62
CA VAL A 222 17.35 -10.55 4.08
C VAL A 222 17.12 -10.32 5.57
N TYR A 223 18.17 -10.24 6.39
CA TYR A 223 18.06 -9.84 7.81
C TYR A 223 17.41 -8.47 7.96
N ASN A 224 17.82 -7.49 7.14
CA ASN A 224 17.22 -6.17 7.16
C ASN A 224 15.72 -6.22 6.79
N ARG A 225 15.33 -7.05 5.82
CA ARG A 225 13.91 -7.23 5.45
C ARG A 225 13.11 -7.90 6.54
N LEU A 226 13.63 -8.98 7.12
CA LEU A 226 13.00 -9.66 8.23
C LEU A 226 12.81 -8.69 9.41
N GLY A 227 13.81 -7.84 9.68
CA GLY A 227 13.68 -6.76 10.67
C GLY A 227 12.52 -5.81 10.38
N LYS A 228 12.33 -5.39 9.11
CA LYS A 228 11.18 -4.55 8.73
C LYS A 228 9.84 -5.25 8.94
N ILE A 229 9.74 -6.54 8.58
CA ILE A 229 8.54 -7.35 8.78
C ILE A 229 8.23 -7.51 10.27
N LYS A 230 9.25 -7.76 11.10
CA LYS A 230 9.13 -7.83 12.55
C LYS A 230 8.65 -6.51 13.15
N ARG A 231 9.17 -5.38 12.66
CA ARG A 231 8.68 -4.05 13.03
C ARG A 231 7.21 -3.85 12.66
N GLN A 232 6.80 -4.23 11.45
CA GLN A 232 5.40 -4.20 11.01
C GLN A 232 4.47 -5.12 11.80
N LYS A 233 5.00 -6.16 12.45
CA LYS A 233 4.27 -7.03 13.37
C LYS A 233 4.20 -6.49 14.81
N GLY A 234 4.86 -5.37 15.11
CA GLY A 234 4.97 -4.84 16.46
C GLY A 234 6.03 -5.56 17.31
N GLU A 235 6.89 -6.39 16.71
CA GLU A 235 7.94 -7.16 17.38
C GLU A 235 9.26 -6.38 17.34
N TYR A 236 9.28 -5.21 17.99
CA TYR A 236 10.32 -4.20 17.82
C TYR A 236 11.72 -4.62 18.32
N GLU A 237 11.82 -5.36 19.42
CA GLU A 237 13.12 -5.83 19.96
C GLU A 237 13.78 -6.87 19.03
N GLU A 238 12.97 -7.77 18.45
CA GLU A 238 13.44 -8.70 17.41
C GLU A 238 13.87 -7.93 16.16
N ALA A 239 13.09 -6.93 15.74
CA ALA A 239 13.45 -6.07 14.62
C ALA A 239 14.80 -5.38 14.82
N ILE A 240 15.03 -4.77 16.00
CA ILE A 240 16.31 -4.12 16.33
C ILE A 240 17.46 -5.13 16.31
N THR A 241 17.25 -6.33 16.85
CA THR A 241 18.27 -7.40 16.84
C THR A 241 18.66 -7.77 15.41
N LEU A 242 17.69 -7.91 14.51
CA LEU A 242 17.92 -8.22 13.10
C LEU A 242 18.58 -7.06 12.35
N PHE A 243 18.18 -5.82 12.60
CA PHE A 243 18.84 -4.65 12.02
C PHE A 243 20.28 -4.50 12.50
N ARG A 244 20.57 -4.82 13.77
CA ARG A 244 21.93 -4.83 14.32
C ARG A 244 22.77 -5.93 13.70
N LYS A 245 22.23 -7.13 13.51
CA LYS A 245 22.92 -8.21 12.78
C LYS A 245 23.24 -7.77 11.35
N SER A 246 22.28 -7.16 10.66
CA SER A 246 22.51 -6.61 9.33
C SER A 246 23.59 -5.51 9.32
N LEU A 247 23.58 -4.62 10.31
CA LEU A 247 24.58 -3.57 10.47
C LEU A 247 25.99 -4.15 10.68
N GLU A 248 26.11 -5.15 11.56
CA GLU A 248 27.38 -5.82 11.85
C GLU A 248 27.98 -6.46 10.60
N LEU A 249 27.16 -7.18 9.82
CA LEU A 249 27.59 -7.80 8.57
C LEU A 249 28.04 -6.76 7.53
N HIS A 250 27.30 -5.64 7.36
CA HIS A 250 27.74 -4.56 6.48
C HIS A 250 29.08 -3.93 6.91
N LEU A 251 29.37 -3.89 8.22
CA LEU A 251 30.64 -3.36 8.74
C LEU A 251 31.81 -4.34 8.56
N MET A 252 31.53 -5.66 8.53
CA MET A 252 32.53 -6.71 8.29
C MET A 252 32.83 -6.93 6.81
N SER A 253 31.90 -6.56 5.92
CA SER A 253 32.06 -6.68 4.48
C SER A 253 33.22 -5.81 3.95
N SER A 254 34.04 -6.37 3.04
CA SER A 254 35.23 -5.70 2.48
C SER A 254 34.89 -4.50 1.60
N SER A 255 33.65 -4.43 1.10
CA SER A 255 33.07 -3.22 0.51
C SER A 255 32.28 -2.51 1.60
N GLN A 256 32.88 -1.55 2.29
CA GLN A 256 32.19 -0.75 3.30
C GLN A 256 31.07 0.07 2.63
N ASN A 257 29.89 -0.53 2.44
CA ASN A 257 28.78 0.13 1.76
C ASN A 257 28.12 1.12 2.73
N HIS A 258 28.66 2.33 2.78
CA HIS A 258 28.20 3.41 3.65
C HIS A 258 26.68 3.67 3.53
N GLN A 259 26.09 3.42 2.36
CA GLN A 259 24.64 3.60 2.16
C GLN A 259 23.82 2.56 2.93
N ASP A 260 24.25 1.30 2.89
CA ASP A 260 23.58 0.20 3.60
C ASP A 260 23.74 0.32 5.12
N VAL A 261 24.93 0.71 5.58
CA VAL A 261 25.20 1.01 7.01
C VAL A 261 24.26 2.13 7.49
N ALA A 262 24.13 3.23 6.74
CA ALA A 262 23.20 4.30 7.07
C ALA A 262 21.73 3.83 7.02
N GLY A 263 21.39 2.94 6.09
CA GLY A 263 20.08 2.30 6.01
C GLY A 263 19.74 1.49 7.27
N SER A 264 20.68 0.68 7.77
CA SER A 264 20.51 -0.09 9.01
C SER A 264 20.31 0.83 10.23
N TYR A 265 21.10 1.90 10.36
CA TYR A 265 20.90 2.90 11.43
C TYR A 265 19.54 3.57 11.37
N ASN A 266 19.04 3.91 10.17
CA ASN A 266 17.69 4.47 10.02
C ASN A 266 16.61 3.48 10.47
N ASN A 267 16.73 2.20 10.13
CA ASN A 267 15.75 1.19 10.53
C ASN A 267 15.77 0.92 12.04
N ILE A 268 16.96 0.93 12.66
CA ILE A 268 17.12 0.90 14.12
C ILE A 268 16.46 2.11 14.76
N GLY A 269 16.68 3.30 14.19
CA GLY A 269 16.05 4.54 14.67
C GLY A 269 14.53 4.48 14.63
N ALA A 270 13.97 4.02 13.51
CA ALA A 270 12.53 3.85 13.35
C ALA A 270 11.94 2.87 14.38
N ALA A 271 12.59 1.73 14.61
CA ALA A 271 12.15 0.77 15.62
C ALA A 271 12.24 1.32 17.05
N TYR A 272 13.22 2.17 17.36
CA TYR A 272 13.28 2.87 18.65
C TYR A 272 12.17 3.91 18.81
N SER A 273 11.78 4.61 17.74
CA SER A 273 10.61 5.51 17.75
C SER A 273 9.33 4.73 18.05
N ASP A 274 9.13 3.59 17.38
CA ASP A 274 7.96 2.72 17.61
C ASP A 274 7.91 2.13 19.03
N MET A 275 9.06 2.07 19.71
CA MET A 275 9.18 1.68 21.13
C MET A 275 9.07 2.85 22.11
N GLY A 276 8.95 4.08 21.64
CA GLY A 276 8.92 5.29 22.46
C GLY A 276 10.27 5.67 23.07
N ASP A 277 11.39 5.12 22.59
CA ASP A 277 12.76 5.51 22.98
C ASP A 277 13.33 6.53 21.98
N TYR A 278 12.69 7.71 21.96
CA TYR A 278 13.02 8.78 21.03
C TYR A 278 14.48 9.27 21.10
N PRO A 279 15.15 9.32 22.28
CA PRO A 279 16.57 9.65 22.33
C PRO A 279 17.46 8.66 21.57
N LYS A 280 17.20 7.34 21.66
CA LYS A 280 17.94 6.35 20.85
C LYS A 280 17.55 6.41 19.38
N ALA A 281 16.29 6.71 19.07
CA ALA A 281 15.83 6.93 17.70
C ALA A 281 16.62 8.08 17.05
N LEU A 282 16.64 9.25 17.70
CA LEU A 282 17.37 10.43 17.26
C LEU A 282 18.86 10.14 17.06
N SER A 283 19.51 9.53 18.06
CA SER A 283 20.94 9.16 17.97
C SER A 283 21.23 8.27 16.76
N SER A 284 20.36 7.28 16.48
CA SER A 284 20.51 6.39 15.33
C SER A 284 20.33 7.13 14.00
N HIS A 285 19.34 8.02 13.90
CA HIS A 285 19.13 8.85 12.71
C HIS A 285 20.27 9.86 12.48
N GLU A 286 20.86 10.42 13.54
CA GLU A 286 22.04 11.28 13.47
C GLU A 286 23.28 10.52 12.99
N GLN A 287 23.48 9.26 13.42
CA GLN A 287 24.55 8.42 12.86
C GLN A 287 24.33 8.16 11.37
N ALA A 288 23.11 7.83 10.96
CA ALA A 288 22.78 7.64 9.54
C ALA A 288 23.05 8.91 8.71
N LEU A 289 22.65 10.08 9.22
CA LEU A 289 22.92 11.37 8.59
C LEU A 289 24.43 11.61 8.45
N LYS A 290 25.20 11.41 9.52
CA LYS A 290 26.65 11.60 9.52
C LYS A 290 27.34 10.74 8.47
N ILE A 291 26.97 9.47 8.37
CA ILE A 291 27.52 8.56 7.37
C ILE A 291 27.19 9.05 5.96
N ARG A 292 25.93 9.40 5.68
CA ARG A 292 25.51 9.92 4.37
C ARG A 292 26.19 11.23 4.01
N GLN A 293 26.40 12.14 4.96
CA GLN A 293 27.12 13.39 4.71
C GLN A 293 28.62 13.17 4.40
N GLN A 294 29.20 12.07 4.90
CA GLN A 294 30.59 11.70 4.61
C GLN A 294 30.73 10.98 3.26
N SER A 295 29.71 10.24 2.83
CA SER A 295 29.77 9.40 1.62
C SER A 295 29.05 9.97 0.39
N LEU A 296 28.12 10.90 0.55
CA LEU A 296 27.28 11.43 -0.52
C LEU A 296 27.45 12.95 -0.68
N PRO A 297 27.15 13.50 -1.88
CA PRO A 297 27.02 14.94 -2.07
C PRO A 297 26.02 15.56 -1.09
N ARG A 298 26.27 16.80 -0.66
CA ARG A 298 25.41 17.51 0.31
C ARG A 298 23.96 17.64 -0.13
N ASN A 299 23.70 17.69 -1.43
CA ASN A 299 22.37 17.78 -2.03
C ASN A 299 21.79 16.41 -2.41
N HIS A 300 22.35 15.29 -1.95
CA HIS A 300 21.81 13.97 -2.30
C HIS A 300 20.45 13.73 -1.61
N PRO A 301 19.42 13.16 -2.30
CA PRO A 301 18.11 12.88 -1.72
C PRO A 301 18.13 12.06 -0.42
N ASP A 302 19.01 11.06 -0.31
CA ASP A 302 19.20 10.29 0.94
C ASP A 302 19.59 11.16 2.16
N VAL A 303 20.32 12.26 1.96
CA VAL A 303 20.63 13.22 3.03
C VAL A 303 19.35 13.92 3.49
N ALA A 304 18.46 14.30 2.55
CA ALA A 304 17.15 14.84 2.89
C ALA A 304 16.28 13.81 3.64
N GLY A 305 16.30 12.55 3.22
CA GLY A 305 15.61 11.47 3.92
C GLY A 305 16.06 11.33 5.39
N SER A 306 17.35 11.50 5.66
CA SER A 306 17.87 11.53 7.04
C SER A 306 17.35 12.73 7.85
N TYR A 307 17.28 13.92 7.24
CA TYR A 307 16.69 15.10 7.90
C TYR A 307 15.20 14.91 8.19
N ASN A 308 14.44 14.27 7.30
CA ASN A 308 13.05 13.91 7.56
C ASN A 308 12.93 12.95 8.76
N ASN A 309 13.76 11.92 8.86
CA ASN A 309 13.72 11.00 10.00
C ASN A 309 14.09 11.69 11.34
N ILE A 310 15.07 12.60 11.32
CA ILE A 310 15.41 13.42 12.49
C ILE A 310 14.25 14.34 12.86
N GLY A 311 13.58 14.93 11.87
CA GLY A 311 12.38 15.72 12.07
C GLY A 311 11.27 14.92 12.76
N ASN A 312 11.01 13.69 12.30
CA ASN A 312 10.04 12.80 12.92
C ASN A 312 10.39 12.53 14.39
N ALA A 313 11.65 12.21 14.69
CA ALA A 313 12.10 12.00 16.07
C ALA A 313 11.92 13.24 16.97
N TYR A 314 12.17 14.45 16.45
CA TYR A 314 11.87 15.68 17.19
C TYR A 314 10.37 15.90 17.39
N SER A 315 9.54 15.59 16.38
CA SER A 315 8.08 15.65 16.48
C SER A 315 7.56 14.72 17.58
N ASP A 316 8.04 13.47 17.61
CA ASP A 316 7.70 12.48 18.61
C ASP A 316 8.13 12.90 20.03
N MET A 317 9.20 13.69 20.15
CA MET A 317 9.63 14.30 21.42
C MET A 317 8.86 15.58 21.80
N GLY A 318 7.98 16.07 20.91
CA GLY A 318 7.24 17.33 21.08
C GLY A 318 8.08 18.60 20.86
N ASP A 319 9.26 18.50 20.24
CA ASP A 319 10.10 19.65 19.85
C ASP A 319 9.79 20.04 18.39
N TYR A 320 8.55 20.50 18.16
CA TYR A 320 8.05 20.85 16.83
C TYR A 320 8.87 21.92 16.09
N PRO A 321 9.47 22.94 16.75
CA PRO A 321 10.37 23.87 16.07
C PRO A 321 11.60 23.20 15.46
N LYS A 322 12.23 22.25 16.16
CA LYS A 322 13.36 21.48 15.59
C LYS A 322 12.91 20.49 14.53
N ALA A 323 11.71 19.90 14.69
CA ALA A 323 11.10 19.06 13.67
C ALA A 323 10.93 19.85 12.37
N LEU A 324 10.28 21.02 12.45
CA LEU A 324 10.07 21.92 11.30
C LEU A 324 11.39 22.32 10.65
N SER A 325 12.39 22.75 11.42
CA SER A 325 13.70 23.12 10.87
C SER A 325 14.37 21.96 10.12
N SER A 326 14.19 20.71 10.59
CA SER A 326 14.74 19.53 9.94
C SER A 326 13.99 19.22 8.63
N TYR A 327 12.67 19.30 8.63
CA TYR A 327 11.86 19.10 7.42
C TYR A 327 12.11 20.19 6.35
N GLU A 328 12.26 21.45 6.76
CA GLU A 328 12.61 22.55 5.85
C GLU A 328 13.99 22.34 5.21
N GLN A 329 14.94 21.81 5.97
CA GLN A 329 16.26 21.46 5.43
C GLN A 329 16.17 20.28 4.45
N ALA A 330 15.34 19.28 4.73
CA ALA A 330 15.07 18.18 3.79
C ALA A 330 14.44 18.68 2.49
N LEU A 331 13.39 19.51 2.59
CA LEU A 331 12.71 20.13 1.45
C LEU A 331 13.68 20.95 0.61
N LYS A 332 14.54 21.75 1.26
CA LYS A 332 15.56 22.56 0.57
C LYS A 332 16.52 21.70 -0.25
N ILE A 333 16.99 20.59 0.30
CA ILE A 333 17.87 19.66 -0.43
C ILE A 333 17.13 19.07 -1.63
N GLN A 334 15.91 18.56 -1.42
CA GLN A 334 15.13 17.93 -2.49
C GLN A 334 14.80 18.89 -3.63
N LEU A 335 14.42 20.14 -3.32
CA LEU A 335 14.18 21.17 -4.34
C LEU A 335 15.44 21.52 -5.16
N GLN A 336 16.64 21.30 -4.61
CA GLN A 336 17.90 21.51 -5.32
C GLN A 336 18.33 20.29 -6.16
N SER A 337 17.84 19.09 -5.84
CA SER A 337 18.32 17.83 -6.42
C SER A 337 17.31 17.05 -7.23
N LEU A 338 16.02 17.34 -7.07
CA LEU A 338 14.91 16.62 -7.69
C LEU A 338 14.02 17.58 -8.49
N PRO A 339 13.26 17.06 -9.48
CA PRO A 339 12.20 17.83 -10.12
C PRO A 339 11.19 18.38 -9.10
N PRO A 340 10.63 19.59 -9.29
CA PRO A 340 9.67 20.18 -8.36
C PRO A 340 8.41 19.33 -8.11
N ASN A 341 8.05 18.46 -9.04
CA ASN A 341 6.90 17.55 -8.94
C ASN A 341 7.28 16.14 -8.42
N HIS A 342 8.50 15.92 -7.94
CA HIS A 342 8.91 14.62 -7.43
C HIS A 342 8.16 14.25 -6.12
N PRO A 343 7.69 12.99 -5.94
CA PRO A 343 6.95 12.56 -4.75
C PRO A 343 7.65 12.88 -3.41
N ASP A 344 8.97 12.73 -3.34
CA ASP A 344 9.76 13.08 -2.15
C ASP A 344 9.59 14.54 -1.69
N VAL A 345 9.41 15.48 -2.63
CA VAL A 345 9.14 16.89 -2.33
C VAL A 345 7.77 17.02 -1.65
N ALA A 346 6.76 16.27 -2.14
CA ALA A 346 5.45 16.22 -1.51
C ALA A 346 5.50 15.62 -0.10
N SER A 347 6.28 14.56 0.12
CA SER A 347 6.48 13.99 1.46
C SER A 347 7.04 15.02 2.45
N SER A 348 8.00 15.84 2.04
CA SER A 348 8.53 16.88 2.92
C SER A 348 7.50 17.98 3.21
N TYR A 349 6.68 18.37 2.22
CA TYR A 349 5.54 19.28 2.47
C TYR A 349 4.52 18.69 3.44
N ASN A 350 4.24 17.38 3.35
CA ASN A 350 3.37 16.71 4.31
C ASN A 350 3.94 16.73 5.73
N ASN A 351 5.23 16.46 5.90
CA ASN A 351 5.88 16.53 7.21
C ASN A 351 5.88 17.95 7.81
N ILE A 352 6.13 18.95 6.97
CA ILE A 352 6.00 20.37 7.36
C ILE A 352 4.57 20.69 7.79
N GLY A 353 3.58 20.20 7.03
CA GLY A 353 2.17 20.37 7.37
C GLY A 353 1.81 19.76 8.72
N ASN A 354 2.28 18.53 8.99
CA ASN A 354 2.10 17.86 10.27
C ASN A 354 2.71 18.68 11.42
N ALA A 355 3.95 19.18 11.26
CA ALA A 355 4.59 20.02 12.26
C ALA A 355 3.79 21.32 12.54
N TYR A 356 3.24 21.95 11.51
CA TYR A 356 2.36 23.11 11.70
C TYR A 356 1.06 22.74 12.42
N SER A 357 0.45 21.59 12.12
CA SER A 357 -0.75 21.10 12.82
C SER A 357 -0.46 20.86 14.30
N ASP A 358 0.66 20.21 14.62
CA ASP A 358 1.11 19.95 15.99
C ASP A 358 1.38 21.25 16.78
N MET A 359 1.80 22.32 16.10
CA MET A 359 1.95 23.66 16.69
C MET A 359 0.65 24.46 16.75
N GLY A 360 -0.46 23.95 16.19
CA GLY A 360 -1.76 24.62 16.12
C GLY A 360 -1.88 25.68 15.01
N ASP A 361 -0.93 25.76 14.08
CA ASP A 361 -0.98 26.66 12.91
C ASP A 361 -1.64 25.95 11.72
N TYR A 362 -2.94 25.64 11.88
CA TYR A 362 -3.71 24.87 10.90
C TYR A 362 -3.77 25.50 9.50
N PRO A 363 -3.81 26.84 9.31
CA PRO A 363 -3.75 27.43 7.98
C PRO A 363 -2.46 27.10 7.22
N LYS A 364 -1.30 27.12 7.89
CA LYS A 364 -0.03 26.69 7.27
C LYS A 364 0.04 25.19 7.07
N ALA A 365 -0.55 24.41 7.98
CA ALA A 365 -0.68 22.97 7.81
C ALA A 365 -1.44 22.63 6.52
N LEU A 366 -2.64 23.18 6.35
CA LEU A 366 -3.47 23.01 5.15
C LEU A 366 -2.73 23.44 3.89
N SER A 367 -2.12 24.63 3.87
CA SER A 367 -1.36 25.10 2.71
C SER A 367 -0.24 24.14 2.31
N SER A 368 0.43 23.51 3.28
CA SER A 368 1.52 22.56 3.03
C SER A 368 0.97 21.23 2.49
N HIS A 369 -0.10 20.70 3.09
CA HIS A 369 -0.75 19.47 2.63
C HIS A 369 -1.39 19.62 1.24
N GLU A 370 -2.01 20.76 0.94
CA GLU A 370 -2.56 21.05 -0.39
C GLU A 370 -1.45 21.13 -1.46
N GLN A 371 -0.29 21.69 -1.11
CA GLN A 371 0.87 21.71 -2.00
C GLN A 371 1.42 20.29 -2.23
N ALA A 372 1.47 19.45 -1.20
CA ALA A 372 1.84 18.04 -1.33
C ALA A 372 0.86 17.27 -2.23
N LEU A 373 -0.45 17.42 -2.00
CA LEU A 373 -1.50 16.81 -2.82
C LEU A 373 -1.39 17.25 -4.29
N LYS A 374 -1.17 18.55 -4.54
CA LYS A 374 -1.00 19.09 -5.89
C LYS A 374 0.18 18.46 -6.61
N ILE A 375 1.32 18.31 -5.92
CA ILE A 375 2.51 17.66 -6.51
C ILE A 375 2.20 16.21 -6.85
N GLN A 376 1.60 15.45 -5.92
CA GLN A 376 1.29 14.04 -6.13
C GLN A 376 0.27 13.81 -7.24
N LEU A 377 -0.78 14.64 -7.34
CA LEU A 377 -1.74 14.56 -8.44
C LEU A 377 -1.12 14.85 -9.82
N GLN A 378 0.00 15.58 -9.86
CA GLN A 378 0.74 15.85 -11.08
C GLN A 378 1.75 14.75 -11.46
N SER A 379 2.23 13.96 -10.50
CA SER A 379 3.31 12.98 -10.71
C SER A 379 2.91 11.52 -10.53
N LEU A 380 1.76 11.25 -9.90
CA LEU A 380 1.30 9.90 -9.56
C LEU A 380 -0.09 9.62 -10.13
N PRO A 381 -0.45 8.34 -10.35
CA PRO A 381 -1.82 7.95 -10.67
C PRO A 381 -2.82 8.46 -9.62
N PRO A 382 -4.05 8.85 -9.99
CA PRO A 382 -5.04 9.36 -9.03
C PRO A 382 -5.39 8.40 -7.90
N ASN A 383 -5.21 7.10 -8.11
CA ASN A 383 -5.45 6.05 -7.13
C ASN A 383 -4.20 5.64 -6.33
N HIS A 384 -3.09 6.39 -6.41
CA HIS A 384 -1.87 6.06 -5.68
C HIS A 384 -2.02 6.25 -4.16
N PRO A 385 -1.50 5.35 -3.30
CA PRO A 385 -1.60 5.46 -1.84
C PRO A 385 -1.12 6.80 -1.26
N ASP A 386 -0.07 7.39 -1.84
CA ASP A 386 0.44 8.70 -1.41
C ASP A 386 -0.59 9.84 -1.57
N VAL A 387 -1.40 9.78 -2.63
CA VAL A 387 -2.50 10.75 -2.83
C VAL A 387 -3.54 10.59 -1.71
N ALA A 388 -3.85 9.35 -1.31
CA ALA A 388 -4.73 9.09 -0.18
C ALA A 388 -4.14 9.63 1.13
N SER A 389 -2.83 9.50 1.34
CA SER A 389 -2.16 10.02 2.52
C SER A 389 -2.24 11.55 2.61
N SER A 390 -2.12 12.28 1.49
CA SER A 390 -2.31 13.73 1.50
C SER A 390 -3.77 14.13 1.78
N TYR A 391 -4.76 13.44 1.20
CA TYR A 391 -6.17 13.65 1.56
C TYR A 391 -6.44 13.37 3.04
N ASN A 392 -5.81 12.32 3.59
CA ASN A 392 -5.91 12.01 5.00
C ASN A 392 -5.37 13.15 5.88
N ASN A 393 -4.19 13.69 5.56
CA ASN A 393 -3.60 14.78 6.33
C ASN A 393 -4.42 16.08 6.25
N ILE A 394 -4.96 16.40 5.07
CA ILE A 394 -5.92 17.50 4.90
C ILE A 394 -7.15 17.28 5.78
N GLY A 395 -7.67 16.05 5.82
CA GLY A 395 -8.78 15.69 6.69
C GLY A 395 -8.46 15.89 8.17
N THR A 396 -7.25 15.53 8.60
CA THR A 396 -6.77 15.76 9.97
C THR A 396 -6.69 17.24 10.30
N ALA A 397 -6.10 18.06 9.44
CA ALA A 397 -6.05 19.50 9.65
C ALA A 397 -7.46 20.14 9.75
N TYR A 398 -8.42 19.71 8.91
CA TYR A 398 -9.80 20.18 9.04
C TYR A 398 -10.47 19.71 10.33
N SER A 399 -10.21 18.47 10.76
CA SER A 399 -10.71 17.93 12.03
C SER A 399 -10.18 18.71 13.22
N ASP A 400 -8.89 19.05 13.23
CA ASP A 400 -8.26 19.81 14.32
C ASP A 400 -8.76 21.27 14.38
N MET A 401 -9.20 21.81 13.24
CA MET A 401 -9.93 23.08 13.16
C MET A 401 -11.40 23.00 13.58
N GLY A 402 -11.94 21.80 13.77
CA GLY A 402 -13.36 21.55 14.05
C GLY A 402 -14.28 21.58 12.83
N ASP A 403 -13.75 21.66 11.60
CA ASP A 403 -14.51 21.55 10.36
C ASP A 403 -14.70 20.07 9.96
N TYR A 404 -15.46 19.34 10.79
CA TYR A 404 -15.69 17.90 10.62
C TYR A 404 -16.33 17.51 9.28
N PRO A 405 -17.24 18.30 8.67
CA PRO A 405 -17.76 17.99 7.33
C PRO A 405 -16.67 17.95 6.25
N LYS A 406 -15.74 18.91 6.22
CA LYS A 406 -14.61 18.88 5.28
C LYS A 406 -13.61 17.77 5.62
N ALA A 407 -13.40 17.51 6.90
CA ALA A 407 -12.58 16.40 7.36
C ALA A 407 -13.11 15.07 6.82
N LEU A 408 -14.42 14.82 7.01
CA LEU A 408 -15.11 13.62 6.54
C LEU A 408 -14.97 13.46 5.03
N SER A 409 -15.23 14.52 4.25
CA SER A 409 -15.09 14.48 2.79
C SER A 409 -13.67 14.10 2.35
N SER A 410 -12.66 14.61 3.03
CA SER A 410 -11.26 14.31 2.74
C SER A 410 -10.90 12.86 3.12
N TYR A 411 -11.34 12.41 4.30
CA TYR A 411 -11.11 11.03 4.75
C TYR A 411 -11.84 10.00 3.88
N GLU A 412 -13.06 10.29 3.43
CA GLU A 412 -13.81 9.43 2.51
C GLU A 412 -13.11 9.33 1.15
N GLN A 413 -12.49 10.42 0.68
CA GLN A 413 -11.68 10.33 -0.54
C GLN A 413 -10.44 9.45 -0.35
N ALA A 414 -9.73 9.63 0.77
CA ALA A 414 -8.59 8.79 1.11
C ALA A 414 -8.99 7.31 1.21
N LEU A 415 -10.14 7.01 1.83
CA LEU A 415 -10.69 5.66 1.92
C LEU A 415 -10.98 5.08 0.52
N LYS A 416 -11.63 5.84 -0.35
CA LYS A 416 -11.96 5.41 -1.72
C LYS A 416 -10.70 5.05 -2.51
N ILE A 417 -9.67 5.88 -2.44
CA ILE A 417 -8.39 5.63 -3.11
C ILE A 417 -7.72 4.36 -2.56
N ARG A 418 -7.68 4.21 -1.23
CA ARG A 418 -7.09 3.01 -0.58
C ARG A 418 -7.85 1.74 -0.93
N GLN A 419 -9.18 1.77 -1.00
CA GLN A 419 -10.00 0.63 -1.42
C GLN A 419 -9.78 0.24 -2.90
N GLN A 420 -9.38 1.19 -3.74
CA GLN A 420 -9.08 0.92 -5.16
C GLN A 420 -7.65 0.42 -5.39
N SER A 421 -6.72 0.65 -4.45
CA SER A 421 -5.29 0.38 -4.63
C SER A 421 -4.72 -0.70 -3.70
N LEU A 422 -5.40 -0.99 -2.59
CA LEU A 422 -4.92 -1.91 -1.55
C LEU A 422 -5.91 -3.05 -1.31
N PRO A 423 -5.44 -4.21 -0.79
CA PRO A 423 -6.33 -5.26 -0.33
C PRO A 423 -7.35 -4.76 0.70
N PRO A 424 -8.58 -5.31 0.73
CA PRO A 424 -9.62 -4.87 1.67
C PRO A 424 -9.24 -4.97 3.15
N ASN A 425 -8.33 -5.88 3.49
CA ASN A 425 -7.82 -6.09 4.85
C ASN A 425 -6.54 -5.30 5.15
N HIS A 426 -6.09 -4.39 4.28
CA HIS A 426 -4.87 -3.63 4.51
C HIS A 426 -5.00 -2.64 5.68
N PRO A 427 -4.00 -2.50 6.58
CA PRO A 427 -4.05 -1.59 7.73
C PRO A 427 -4.39 -0.13 7.39
N ASP A 428 -3.93 0.40 6.26
CA ASP A 428 -4.27 1.77 5.83
C ASP A 428 -5.76 1.99 5.57
N VAL A 429 -6.48 0.95 5.13
CA VAL A 429 -7.94 1.00 5.00
C VAL A 429 -8.57 1.14 6.39
N ALA A 430 -8.07 0.42 7.38
CA ALA A 430 -8.50 0.57 8.78
C ALA A 430 -8.19 1.96 9.35
N SER A 431 -7.04 2.54 9.00
CA SER A 431 -6.68 3.91 9.41
C SER A 431 -7.67 4.94 8.87
N SER A 432 -8.10 4.81 7.61
CA SER A 432 -9.18 5.64 7.06
C SER A 432 -10.49 5.50 7.85
N TYR A 433 -10.92 4.27 8.15
CA TYR A 433 -12.13 4.06 8.95
C TYR A 433 -12.02 4.64 10.36
N ASN A 434 -10.86 4.56 11.00
CA ASN A 434 -10.65 5.18 12.31
C ASN A 434 -10.78 6.70 12.26
N ASN A 435 -10.23 7.36 11.22
CA ASN A 435 -10.32 8.80 11.07
C ASN A 435 -11.75 9.27 10.76
N ILE A 436 -12.48 8.51 9.95
CA ILE A 436 -13.92 8.72 9.72
C ILE A 436 -14.70 8.55 11.04
N GLY A 437 -14.40 7.51 11.81
CA GLY A 437 -15.02 7.28 13.12
C GLY A 437 -14.77 8.42 14.10
N ASN A 438 -13.55 8.94 14.15
CA ASN A 438 -13.19 10.10 14.96
C ASN A 438 -13.97 11.35 14.55
N ALA A 439 -14.12 11.61 13.24
CA ALA A 439 -14.92 12.74 12.74
C ALA A 439 -16.40 12.61 13.17
N TYR A 440 -17.01 11.43 13.01
CA TYR A 440 -18.38 11.19 13.47
C TYR A 440 -18.53 11.32 15.00
N ARG A 441 -17.56 10.83 15.77
CA ARG A 441 -17.54 10.96 17.23
C ARG A 441 -17.53 12.43 17.64
N ASN A 442 -16.66 13.23 17.03
CA ASN A 442 -16.58 14.67 17.31
C ASN A 442 -17.84 15.44 16.88
N MET A 443 -18.60 14.92 15.92
CA MET A 443 -19.92 15.44 15.53
C MET A 443 -21.06 14.94 16.45
N GLY A 444 -20.80 14.05 17.40
CA GLY A 444 -21.80 13.43 18.26
C GLY A 444 -22.61 12.28 17.61
N ASP A 445 -22.25 11.85 16.40
CA ASP A 445 -22.87 10.69 15.73
C ASP A 445 -22.16 9.39 16.18
N TYR A 446 -22.36 9.04 17.45
CA TYR A 446 -21.72 7.88 18.07
C TYR A 446 -22.03 6.54 17.38
N PRO A 447 -23.25 6.27 16.87
CA PRO A 447 -23.52 5.04 16.13
C PRO A 447 -22.65 4.87 14.88
N LYS A 448 -22.46 5.93 14.07
CA LYS A 448 -21.56 5.86 12.91
C LYS A 448 -20.10 5.80 13.30
N ALA A 449 -19.72 6.48 14.39
CA ALA A 449 -18.37 6.40 14.94
C ALA A 449 -18.01 4.96 15.33
N LEU A 450 -18.86 4.31 16.13
CA LEU A 450 -18.69 2.92 16.55
C LEU A 450 -18.63 1.98 15.36
N SER A 451 -19.57 2.09 14.40
CA SER A 451 -19.55 1.26 13.19
C SER A 451 -18.23 1.38 12.41
N SER A 452 -17.69 2.60 12.30
CA SER A 452 -16.42 2.84 11.61
C SER A 452 -15.23 2.26 12.39
N HIS A 453 -15.19 2.47 13.72
CA HIS A 453 -14.12 1.93 14.57
C HIS A 453 -14.14 0.39 14.65
N GLU A 454 -15.33 -0.23 14.69
CA GLU A 454 -15.49 -1.69 14.66
C GLU A 454 -15.01 -2.27 13.32
N GLN A 455 -15.31 -1.60 12.20
CA GLN A 455 -14.80 -2.00 10.90
C GLN A 455 -13.27 -1.89 10.83
N ALA A 456 -12.69 -0.82 11.38
CA ALA A 456 -11.24 -0.68 11.49
C ALA A 456 -10.61 -1.78 12.37
N LEU A 457 -11.22 -2.11 13.51
CA LEU A 457 -10.78 -3.19 14.39
C LEU A 457 -10.83 -4.54 13.67
N LYS A 458 -11.92 -4.83 12.95
CA LYS A 458 -12.07 -6.07 12.17
C LYS A 458 -10.96 -6.23 11.13
N ILE A 459 -10.64 -5.17 10.39
CA ILE A 459 -9.58 -5.18 9.38
C ILE A 459 -8.21 -5.44 10.02
N LYS A 460 -7.89 -4.75 11.12
CA LYS A 460 -6.61 -4.94 11.83
C LYS A 460 -6.46 -6.34 12.41
N LEU A 461 -7.52 -6.91 12.98
CA LEU A 461 -7.50 -8.29 13.48
C LEU A 461 -7.29 -9.34 12.37
N GLN A 462 -7.55 -8.99 11.10
CA GLN A 462 -7.32 -9.86 9.95
C GLN A 462 -5.93 -9.72 9.32
N SER A 463 -5.22 -8.61 9.57
CA SER A 463 -3.94 -8.29 8.93
C SER A 463 -2.75 -8.22 9.88
N LEU A 464 -2.99 -8.01 11.17
CA LEU A 464 -1.96 -7.82 12.20
C LEU A 464 -2.11 -8.87 13.31
N PRO A 465 -1.01 -9.16 14.04
CA PRO A 465 -1.08 -9.96 15.25
C PRO A 465 -2.12 -9.40 16.25
N PRO A 466 -2.88 -10.24 16.98
CA PRO A 466 -3.90 -9.76 17.92
C PRO A 466 -3.38 -8.84 19.03
N ASN A 467 -2.09 -8.96 19.38
CA ASN A 467 -1.39 -8.14 20.36
C ASN A 467 -0.71 -6.90 19.75
N HIS A 468 -0.93 -6.60 18.46
CA HIS A 468 -0.31 -5.45 17.80
C HIS A 468 -0.80 -4.13 18.40
N PRO A 469 0.07 -3.12 18.63
CA PRO A 469 -0.31 -1.82 19.18
C PRO A 469 -1.47 -1.12 18.43
N ASP A 470 -1.51 -1.21 17.10
CA ASP A 470 -2.62 -0.66 16.31
C ASP A 470 -3.98 -1.27 16.59
N VAL A 471 -4.05 -2.54 17.02
CA VAL A 471 -5.30 -3.18 17.48
C VAL A 471 -5.76 -2.50 18.77
N ALA A 472 -4.85 -2.21 19.70
CA ALA A 472 -5.14 -1.45 20.90
C ALA A 472 -5.66 -0.05 20.59
N SER A 473 -5.10 0.64 19.59
CA SER A 473 -5.57 1.96 19.16
C SER A 473 -7.03 1.93 18.69
N SER A 474 -7.46 0.88 17.99
CA SER A 474 -8.88 0.73 17.62
C SER A 474 -9.78 0.48 18.84
N TYR A 475 -9.38 -0.39 19.78
CA TYR A 475 -10.11 -0.55 21.06
C TYR A 475 -10.21 0.75 21.84
N ASN A 476 -9.14 1.55 21.85
CA ASN A 476 -9.12 2.82 22.53
C ASN A 476 -10.11 3.82 21.90
N ASN A 477 -10.22 3.86 20.58
CA ASN A 477 -11.20 4.71 19.90
C ASN A 477 -12.65 4.28 20.17
N ILE A 478 -12.91 2.96 20.22
CA ILE A 478 -14.20 2.42 20.64
C ILE A 478 -14.52 2.82 22.08
N GLY A 479 -13.54 2.70 22.98
CA GLY A 479 -13.67 3.11 24.39
C GLY A 479 -14.00 4.59 24.52
N ASN A 480 -13.30 5.44 23.79
CA ASN A 480 -13.56 6.88 23.73
C ASN A 480 -15.00 7.17 23.27
N ALA A 481 -15.48 6.52 22.21
CA ALA A 481 -16.84 6.70 21.71
C ALA A 481 -17.91 6.26 22.74
N TYR A 482 -17.67 5.16 23.47
CA TYR A 482 -18.56 4.76 24.57
C TYR A 482 -18.51 5.73 25.76
N SER A 483 -17.33 6.28 26.08
CA SER A 483 -17.17 7.28 27.14
C SER A 483 -17.96 8.55 26.82
N ASP A 484 -17.83 9.06 25.59
CA ASP A 484 -18.56 10.25 25.10
C ASP A 484 -20.08 10.04 25.05
N MET A 485 -20.53 8.79 24.89
CA MET A 485 -21.94 8.39 24.96
C MET A 485 -22.45 8.18 26.40
N GLY A 486 -21.56 8.14 27.39
CA GLY A 486 -21.89 7.85 28.79
C GLY A 486 -22.05 6.36 29.12
N ASP A 487 -21.71 5.45 28.21
CA ASP A 487 -21.67 4.00 28.46
C ASP A 487 -20.31 3.60 29.05
N TYR A 488 -20.05 4.09 30.26
CA TYR A 488 -18.76 3.92 30.93
C TYR A 488 -18.33 2.46 31.15
N PRO A 489 -19.22 1.48 31.43
CA PRO A 489 -18.82 0.08 31.53
C PRO A 489 -18.21 -0.47 30.23
N LYS A 490 -18.78 -0.14 29.07
CA LYS A 490 -18.20 -0.55 27.78
C LYS A 490 -16.94 0.23 27.44
N ALA A 491 -16.87 1.51 27.82
CA ALA A 491 -15.67 2.32 27.68
C ALA A 491 -14.49 1.70 28.45
N LEU A 492 -14.67 1.41 29.74
CA LEU A 492 -13.67 0.77 30.59
C LEU A 492 -13.24 -0.58 30.01
N SER A 493 -14.19 -1.45 29.64
CA SER A 493 -13.86 -2.75 29.03
C SER A 493 -12.97 -2.61 27.78
N SER A 494 -13.26 -1.63 26.93
CA SER A 494 -12.49 -1.37 25.71
C SER A 494 -11.11 -0.78 26.03
N HIS A 495 -11.02 0.18 26.96
CA HIS A 495 -9.75 0.78 27.38
C HIS A 495 -8.84 -0.22 28.12
N GLU A 496 -9.40 -1.10 28.94
CA GLU A 496 -8.66 -2.17 29.61
C GLU A 496 -8.09 -3.18 28.62
N GLN A 497 -8.86 -3.53 27.58
CA GLN A 497 -8.37 -4.38 26.52
C GLN A 497 -7.25 -3.72 25.72
N ALA A 498 -7.36 -2.42 25.42
CA ALA A 498 -6.28 -1.66 24.81
C ALA A 498 -5.02 -1.60 25.69
N LEU A 499 -5.18 -1.37 27.00
CA LEU A 499 -4.09 -1.37 27.97
C LEU A 499 -3.40 -2.73 28.01
N LYS A 500 -4.16 -3.82 28.08
CA LYS A 500 -3.63 -5.19 28.10
C LYS A 500 -2.79 -5.50 26.86
N ILE A 501 -3.28 -5.13 25.67
CA ILE A 501 -2.53 -5.31 24.43
C ILE A 501 -1.23 -4.52 24.46
N ARG A 502 -1.28 -3.22 24.80
CA ARG A 502 -0.08 -2.36 24.87
C ARG A 502 0.94 -2.84 25.90
N GLN A 503 0.50 -3.36 27.05
CA GLN A 503 1.39 -3.95 28.05
C GLN A 503 2.09 -5.23 27.56
N GLN A 504 1.50 -5.94 26.59
CA GLN A 504 2.08 -7.16 26.02
C GLN A 504 3.04 -6.88 24.86
N SER A 505 2.84 -5.80 24.10
CA SER A 505 3.62 -5.50 22.89
C SER A 505 4.58 -4.32 23.02
N LEU A 506 4.40 -3.43 24.00
CA LEU A 506 5.22 -2.23 24.17
C LEU A 506 6.03 -2.27 25.46
N PRO A 507 7.16 -1.54 25.52
CA PRO A 507 7.89 -1.33 26.76
C PRO A 507 6.99 -0.73 27.87
N PRO A 508 7.18 -1.08 29.15
CA PRO A 508 6.30 -0.61 30.24
C PRO A 508 6.24 0.92 30.40
N ASN A 509 7.26 1.64 29.94
CA ASN A 509 7.33 3.10 30.02
C ASN A 509 6.85 3.79 28.72
N HIS A 510 6.30 3.05 27.76
CA HIS A 510 5.88 3.59 26.46
C HIS A 510 4.76 4.65 26.62
N PRO A 511 4.80 5.76 25.87
CA PRO A 511 3.78 6.81 25.92
C PRO A 511 2.34 6.31 25.75
N ASP A 512 2.09 5.41 24.79
CA ASP A 512 0.77 4.77 24.60
C ASP A 512 0.24 4.00 25.81
N VAL A 513 1.11 3.39 26.63
CA VAL A 513 0.69 2.75 27.88
C VAL A 513 0.20 3.84 28.83
N ALA A 514 0.91 4.97 28.93
CA ALA A 514 0.44 6.13 29.70
C ALA A 514 -0.89 6.68 29.15
N SER A 515 -1.07 6.75 27.83
CA SER A 515 -2.34 7.18 27.22
C SER A 515 -3.50 6.25 27.60
N SER A 516 -3.27 4.93 27.64
CA SER A 516 -4.29 3.97 28.10
C SER A 516 -4.67 4.21 29.56
N TYR A 517 -3.70 4.39 30.46
CA TYR A 517 -3.98 4.76 31.84
C TYR A 517 -4.74 6.09 31.95
N ASN A 518 -4.35 7.09 31.15
CA ASN A 518 -5.03 8.38 31.13
C ASN A 518 -6.48 8.26 30.66
N ASN A 519 -6.78 7.45 29.64
CA ASN A 519 -8.14 7.30 29.14
C ASN A 519 -9.04 6.56 30.14
N ILE A 520 -8.53 5.53 30.82
CA ILE A 520 -9.24 4.91 31.94
C ILE A 520 -9.50 5.93 33.06
N GLY A 521 -8.50 6.76 33.37
CA GLY A 521 -8.64 7.86 34.32
C GLY A 521 -9.72 8.88 33.92
N ASN A 522 -9.79 9.24 32.64
CA ASN A 522 -10.84 10.09 32.08
C ASN A 522 -12.22 9.48 32.31
N THR A 523 -12.41 8.20 31.97
CA THR A 523 -13.68 7.50 32.16
C THR A 523 -14.12 7.47 33.63
N TYR A 524 -13.21 7.17 34.57
CA TYR A 524 -13.54 7.24 36.01
C TYR A 524 -13.88 8.65 36.48
N SER A 525 -13.18 9.67 35.96
CA SER A 525 -13.47 11.07 36.26
C SER A 525 -14.87 11.44 35.75
N ASP A 526 -15.25 11.01 34.56
CA ASP A 526 -16.57 11.26 33.95
C ASP A 526 -17.70 10.53 34.71
N MET A 527 -17.39 9.38 35.32
CA MET A 527 -18.26 8.67 36.27
C MET A 527 -18.39 9.36 37.64
N GLY A 528 -17.54 10.35 37.93
CA GLY A 528 -17.47 11.03 39.24
C GLY A 528 -16.59 10.32 40.28
N ASP A 529 -15.94 9.20 39.95
CA ASP A 529 -14.98 8.53 40.84
C ASP A 529 -13.59 9.17 40.72
N GLN A 530 -13.46 10.35 41.31
CA GLN A 530 -12.23 11.15 41.27
C GLN A 530 -11.06 10.46 41.99
N ARG A 531 -11.36 9.62 43.01
CA ARG A 531 -10.33 8.88 43.74
C ARG A 531 -9.64 7.86 42.85
N THR A 532 -10.42 7.07 42.12
CA THR A 532 -9.88 6.09 41.18
C THR A 532 -9.23 6.78 39.98
N ALA A 533 -9.83 7.87 39.47
CA ALA A 533 -9.26 8.67 38.38
C ALA A 533 -7.84 9.16 38.73
N VAL A 534 -7.63 9.72 39.93
CA VAL A 534 -6.30 10.17 40.39
C VAL A 534 -5.27 9.04 40.42
N LEU A 535 -5.66 7.81 40.79
CA LEU A 535 -4.75 6.65 40.75
C LEU A 535 -4.28 6.38 39.32
N PHE A 536 -5.21 6.32 38.36
CA PHE A 536 -4.89 6.07 36.96
C PHE A 536 -4.07 7.20 36.33
N TYR A 537 -4.43 8.45 36.57
CA TYR A 537 -3.63 9.59 36.11
C TYR A 537 -2.23 9.63 36.73
N THR A 538 -2.08 9.25 38.00
CA THR A 538 -0.77 9.19 38.65
C THR A 538 0.12 8.16 37.95
N ASN A 539 -0.42 6.97 37.64
CA ASN A 539 0.30 5.95 36.88
C ASN A 539 0.68 6.46 35.49
N ALA A 540 -0.25 7.12 34.79
CA ALA A 540 0.01 7.72 33.48
C ALA A 540 1.16 8.74 33.52
N VAL A 541 1.17 9.65 34.50
CA VAL A 541 2.26 10.63 34.69
C VAL A 541 3.58 9.92 34.98
N GLN A 542 3.59 8.91 35.86
CA GLN A 542 4.80 8.16 36.24
C GLN A 542 5.44 7.45 35.06
N ILE A 543 4.62 6.92 34.13
CA ILE A 543 5.07 6.26 32.90
C ILE A 543 5.59 7.31 31.92
N ALA A 544 4.75 8.29 31.55
CA ALA A 544 5.06 9.27 30.52
C ALA A 544 6.29 10.12 30.85
N GLN A 545 6.48 10.52 32.11
CA GLN A 545 7.62 11.38 32.51
C GLN A 545 8.99 10.71 32.42
N LYS A 546 9.06 9.39 32.25
CA LYS A 546 10.33 8.67 32.10
C LYS A 546 10.92 8.78 30.70
N VAL A 547 10.07 9.00 29.69
CA VAL A 547 10.46 9.00 28.27
C VAL A 547 10.15 10.32 27.57
N LEU A 548 9.10 11.03 28.00
CA LEU A 548 8.72 12.31 27.42
C LEU A 548 9.40 13.47 28.16
N PRO A 549 9.92 14.48 27.43
CA PRO A 549 10.37 15.72 28.03
C PRO A 549 9.28 16.38 28.87
N SER A 550 9.66 17.12 29.90
CA SER A 550 8.69 17.81 30.78
C SER A 550 7.79 18.81 30.02
N THR A 551 8.25 19.34 28.89
CA THR A 551 7.53 20.25 28.00
C THR A 551 6.60 19.55 27.01
N HIS A 552 6.63 18.23 26.91
CA HIS A 552 5.88 17.48 25.93
C HIS A 552 4.36 17.69 26.10
N PRO A 553 3.60 18.04 25.04
CA PRO A 553 2.17 18.34 25.13
C PRO A 553 1.33 17.22 25.77
N HIS A 554 1.56 15.98 25.36
CA HIS A 554 0.89 14.80 25.95
C HIS A 554 1.13 14.67 27.47
N LEU A 555 2.37 14.78 27.96
CA LEU A 555 2.65 14.74 29.39
C LEU A 555 1.97 15.90 30.14
N GLN A 556 1.96 17.10 29.54
CA GLN A 556 1.28 18.27 30.10
C GLN A 556 -0.23 18.04 30.20
N LEU A 557 -0.85 17.43 29.19
CA LEU A 557 -2.27 17.08 29.20
C LEU A 557 -2.59 16.12 30.37
N ILE A 558 -1.84 15.02 30.51
CA ILE A 558 -2.06 14.05 31.59
C ILE A 558 -1.91 14.73 32.97
N LYS A 559 -0.90 15.59 33.14
CA LYS A 559 -0.71 16.35 34.38
C LYS A 559 -1.89 17.28 34.68
N ARG A 560 -2.44 17.97 33.67
CA ARG A 560 -3.64 18.81 33.85
C ARG A 560 -4.85 17.97 34.27
N ASN A 561 -5.04 16.80 33.68
CA ASN A 561 -6.13 15.88 34.06
C ASN A 561 -5.98 15.41 35.52
N LEU A 562 -4.75 15.05 35.93
CA LEU A 562 -4.45 14.68 37.31
C LEU A 562 -4.79 15.81 38.29
N GLU A 563 -4.34 17.04 38.01
CA GLU A 563 -4.59 18.19 38.89
C GLU A 563 -6.08 18.55 38.96
N ARG A 564 -6.79 18.48 37.83
CA ARG A 564 -8.25 18.68 37.81
C ARG A 564 -8.99 17.64 38.66
N ALA A 565 -8.60 16.37 38.58
CA ALA A 565 -9.22 15.32 39.37
C ALA A 565 -8.94 15.49 40.87
N LYS A 566 -7.72 15.90 41.25
CA LYS A 566 -7.39 16.25 42.65
C LYS A 566 -8.18 17.43 43.19
N GLN A 567 -8.50 18.42 42.35
CA GLN A 567 -9.33 19.57 42.75
C GLN A 567 -10.80 19.19 42.98
N ASN A 568 -11.26 18.11 42.32
CA ASN A 568 -12.63 17.60 42.42
C ASN A 568 -12.80 16.49 43.48
N LEU A 569 -11.73 16.12 44.19
CA LEU A 569 -11.69 15.21 45.35
C LEU A 569 -12.04 15.97 46.63
#